data_AF-W5VK41-F1
#
_entry.id   AF-W5VK41-F1
#
_cell.length_a   1.000
_cell.length_b   1.000
_cell.length_c   1.000
_cell.angle_alpha   90.00
_cell.angle_beta   90.00
_cell.angle_gamma   90.00
#
_symmetry.space_group_name_H-M   'P 1'
#
loop_
_entity.id
_entity.type
_entity.pdbx_description
1 polymer ?
#
loop_
_entity_poly.entity_id
_entity_poly.type
_entity_poly.pdbx_seq_one_letter_code
_entity_poly.pdbx_strand_id
1 'polypeptide(L)'
;TITRRAVEPTWLTVSNSYVDRIGSELKGMIQSPPGYVFVGADVDSQELWIAAVLGDAYFMKEHGCTALGWMTLQGNKTDKTDLHSKTAQIVNISRDHAKVMNYARIYGAGQTFAEKLLQQFNPQLSQQEAKRKASEMYKQTKGRRNAQRQWIGGSESYMFNALETVAYSEKPRTPV
;
A
#
# COMPACT_ATOMS: atom_id res chain seq x y z
N THR A 1 6.46 -15.67 9.79
CA THR A 1 5.06 -15.26 10.11
C THR A 1 4.06 -16.24 9.50
N ILE A 2 2.75 -16.12 9.78
CA ILE A 2 1.70 -16.86 9.05
C ILE A 2 1.83 -16.64 7.53
N THR A 3 2.24 -15.43 7.11
CA THR A 3 2.51 -15.07 5.70
C THR A 3 3.84 -15.61 5.16
N ARG A 4 4.58 -16.42 5.93
CA ARG A 4 5.94 -16.92 5.62
C ARG A 4 7.00 -15.83 5.37
N ARG A 5 6.69 -14.56 5.63
CA ARG A 5 7.67 -13.48 5.63
C ARG A 5 8.74 -13.77 6.68
N ALA A 6 10.00 -13.56 6.30
CA ALA A 6 11.13 -13.69 7.20
C ALA A 6 10.96 -12.73 8.38
N VAL A 7 11.34 -13.20 9.57
CA VAL A 7 11.34 -12.40 10.79
C VAL A 7 12.69 -12.58 11.43
N GLU A 8 13.42 -11.49 11.56
CA GLU A 8 14.67 -11.44 12.28
C GLU A 8 14.70 -10.07 13.01
N PRO A 9 14.77 -10.06 14.35
CA PRO A 9 14.54 -8.84 15.13
C PRO A 9 15.54 -7.72 14.87
N THR A 10 16.76 -8.03 14.43
CA THR A 10 17.83 -7.05 14.28
C THR A 10 17.88 -6.51 12.84
N TRP A 11 18.44 -7.28 11.92
CA TRP A 11 18.78 -6.91 10.54
C TRP A 11 17.56 -6.69 9.63
N LEU A 12 16.47 -7.42 9.82
CA LEU A 12 15.25 -7.23 9.02
C LEU A 12 14.38 -6.06 9.51
N THR A 13 14.69 -5.45 10.67
CA THR A 13 13.95 -4.31 11.21
C THR A 13 14.73 -2.99 11.16
N VAL A 14 16.01 -3.02 10.77
CA VAL A 14 16.86 -1.82 10.76
C VAL A 14 16.29 -0.77 9.81
N SER A 15 16.10 0.44 10.32
CA SER A 15 15.64 1.58 9.53
C SER A 15 16.72 2.10 8.58
N ASN A 16 16.36 3.07 7.74
CA ASN A 16 17.35 3.91 7.07
C ASN A 16 18.02 4.84 8.09
N SER A 17 19.15 5.45 7.69
CA SER A 17 19.89 6.39 8.53
C SER A 17 19.13 7.71 8.71
N TYR A 18 19.05 8.18 9.96
CA TYR A 18 18.47 9.46 10.36
C TYR A 18 19.47 10.19 11.25
N VAL A 19 19.70 11.48 10.98
CA VAL A 19 20.71 12.29 11.67
C VAL A 19 20.43 12.42 13.17
N ASP A 20 19.16 12.39 13.55
CA ASP A 20 18.66 12.60 14.91
C ASP A 20 18.43 11.28 15.69
N ARG A 21 18.83 10.11 15.14
CA ARG A 21 18.55 8.81 15.75
C ARG A 21 19.78 7.91 15.80
N ILE A 22 20.29 7.70 17.02
CA ILE A 22 21.38 6.75 17.30
C ILE A 22 20.96 5.33 16.88
N GLY A 23 21.85 4.61 16.19
CA GLY A 23 21.62 3.24 15.72
C GLY A 23 20.87 3.14 14.40
N SER A 24 20.45 4.25 13.80
CA SER A 24 19.84 4.26 12.47
C SER A 24 20.85 3.96 11.34
N GLU A 25 22.13 4.12 11.65
CA GLU A 25 23.31 3.84 10.83
C GLU A 25 23.79 2.38 10.88
N LEU A 26 23.13 1.50 11.64
CA LEU A 26 23.59 0.12 11.89
C LEU A 26 23.84 -0.69 10.61
N LYS A 27 23.09 -0.43 9.52
CA LYS A 27 23.33 -1.06 8.20
C LYS A 27 24.72 -0.75 7.65
N GLY A 28 25.26 0.43 7.95
CA GLY A 28 26.60 0.85 7.54
C GLY A 28 27.73 0.07 8.21
N MET A 29 27.46 -0.69 9.28
CA MET A 29 28.46 -1.57 9.88
C MET A 29 28.67 -2.87 9.09
N ILE A 30 27.75 -3.20 8.17
CA ILE A 30 27.88 -4.38 7.31
C ILE A 30 28.78 -4.02 6.13
N GLN A 31 29.99 -4.58 6.13
CA GLN A 31 31.01 -4.33 5.11
C GLN A 31 31.26 -5.58 4.28
N SER A 32 31.56 -5.41 3.00
CA SER A 32 31.98 -6.53 2.17
C SER A 32 33.44 -6.91 2.49
N PRO A 33 33.83 -8.18 2.32
CA PRO A 33 35.22 -8.60 2.49
C PRO A 33 36.17 -7.86 1.54
N PRO A 34 37.47 -7.73 1.87
CA PRO A 34 38.45 -7.10 0.99
C PRO A 34 38.44 -7.71 -0.42
N GLY A 35 38.37 -6.86 -1.45
CA GLY A 35 38.27 -7.29 -2.85
C GLY A 35 36.85 -7.60 -3.34
N TYR A 36 35.82 -7.49 -2.49
CA TYR A 36 34.42 -7.73 -2.83
C TYR A 36 33.56 -6.49 -2.61
N VAL A 37 32.39 -6.47 -3.25
CA VAL A 37 31.35 -5.44 -3.10
C VAL A 37 29.98 -6.08 -2.98
N PHE A 38 29.04 -5.42 -2.30
CA PHE A 38 27.63 -5.80 -2.33
C PHE A 38 26.95 -5.20 -3.57
N VAL A 39 26.27 -6.05 -4.35
CA VAL A 39 25.36 -5.63 -5.41
C VAL A 39 23.96 -6.01 -4.98
N GLY A 40 23.08 -5.01 -4.88
CA GLY A 40 21.69 -5.20 -4.47
C GLY A 40 20.74 -4.43 -5.37
N ALA A 41 19.50 -4.89 -5.42
CA ALA A 41 18.40 -4.20 -6.07
C ALA A 41 17.21 -4.19 -5.10
N ASP A 42 16.47 -3.09 -5.08
CA ASP A 42 15.20 -2.98 -4.40
C ASP A 42 14.10 -2.80 -5.45
N VAL A 43 13.00 -3.54 -5.31
CA VAL A 43 11.89 -3.48 -6.25
C VAL A 43 10.85 -2.54 -5.68
N ASP A 44 10.75 -1.36 -6.30
CA ASP A 44 9.79 -0.34 -5.88
C ASP A 44 8.36 -0.90 -5.87
N SER A 45 7.73 -0.84 -4.70
CA SER A 45 6.30 -1.14 -4.52
C SER A 45 5.88 -2.52 -5.07
N GLN A 46 6.72 -3.55 -4.92
CA GLN A 46 6.48 -4.89 -5.46
C GLN A 46 5.08 -5.45 -5.13
N GLU A 47 4.60 -5.24 -3.90
CA GLU A 47 3.30 -5.75 -3.44
C GLU A 47 2.14 -5.00 -4.09
N LEU A 48 2.35 -3.72 -4.38
CA LEU A 48 1.38 -2.90 -5.07
C LEU A 48 1.26 -3.28 -6.54
N TRP A 49 2.37 -3.63 -7.18
CA TRP A 49 2.40 -4.18 -8.54
C TRP A 49 1.60 -5.49 -8.63
N ILE A 50 1.79 -6.40 -7.68
CA ILE A 50 1.01 -7.66 -7.63
C ILE A 50 -0.49 -7.35 -7.46
N ALA A 51 -0.84 -6.42 -6.57
CA ALA A 51 -2.23 -6.01 -6.36
C ALA A 51 -2.86 -5.38 -7.62
N ALA A 52 -2.08 -4.58 -8.36
CA ALA A 52 -2.49 -3.97 -9.61
C ALA A 52 -2.75 -5.00 -10.70
N VAL A 53 -1.80 -5.92 -10.92
CA VAL A 53 -1.94 -7.03 -11.90
C VAL A 53 -3.15 -7.90 -11.57
N LEU A 54 -3.41 -8.17 -10.29
CA LEU A 54 -4.60 -8.92 -9.87
C LEU A 54 -5.90 -8.18 -10.24
N GLY A 55 -5.95 -6.86 -10.04
CA GLY A 55 -7.08 -6.03 -10.45
C GLY A 55 -7.29 -6.00 -11.96
N ASP A 56 -6.21 -5.83 -12.72
CA ASP A 56 -6.21 -5.83 -14.19
C ASP A 56 -6.68 -7.17 -14.77
N ALA A 57 -6.18 -8.28 -14.21
CA ALA A 57 -6.58 -9.63 -14.58
C ALA A 57 -8.07 -9.89 -14.31
N TYR A 58 -8.60 -9.36 -13.21
CA TYR A 58 -10.02 -9.49 -12.88
C TYR A 58 -10.91 -8.62 -13.79
N PHE A 59 -10.44 -7.43 -14.18
CA PHE A 59 -11.25 -6.48 -14.96
C PHE A 59 -11.34 -6.84 -16.44
N MET A 60 -10.22 -6.83 -17.16
CA MET A 60 -10.20 -7.07 -18.62
C MET A 60 -9.03 -7.95 -19.11
N LYS A 61 -8.16 -8.43 -18.20
CA LYS A 61 -6.99 -9.25 -18.55
C LYS A 61 -5.96 -8.51 -19.43
N GLU A 62 -5.91 -7.18 -19.30
CA GLU A 62 -4.93 -6.32 -19.96
C GLU A 62 -4.19 -5.47 -18.92
N HIS A 63 -2.86 -5.37 -19.04
CA HIS A 63 -2.07 -4.58 -18.09
C HIS A 63 -2.41 -3.09 -18.16
N GLY A 64 -2.55 -2.44 -17.00
CA GLY A 64 -2.87 -1.02 -16.90
C GLY A 64 -4.32 -0.66 -17.18
N CYS A 65 -5.21 -1.64 -17.36
CA CYS A 65 -6.61 -1.40 -17.70
C CYS A 65 -7.47 -0.89 -16.52
N THR A 66 -6.99 -1.04 -15.27
CA THR A 66 -7.60 -0.43 -14.08
C THR A 66 -6.88 0.83 -13.65
N ALA A 67 -7.54 1.67 -12.83
CA ALA A 67 -6.90 2.87 -12.29
C ALA A 67 -5.66 2.52 -11.43
N LEU A 68 -5.73 1.45 -10.63
CA LEU A 68 -4.57 0.94 -9.88
C LEU A 68 -3.44 0.48 -10.80
N GLY A 69 -3.78 -0.29 -11.85
CA GLY A 69 -2.85 -0.69 -12.92
C GLY A 69 -2.16 0.51 -13.55
N TRP A 70 -2.93 1.51 -13.97
CA TRP A 70 -2.39 2.71 -14.60
C TRP A 70 -1.50 3.52 -13.65
N MET A 71 -1.93 3.72 -12.40
CA MET A 71 -1.15 4.45 -11.39
C MET A 71 0.18 3.78 -11.03
N THR A 72 0.27 2.46 -11.17
CA THR A 72 1.49 1.67 -10.89
C THR A 72 2.41 1.56 -12.09
N LEU A 73 1.83 1.42 -13.29
CA LEU A 73 2.57 1.25 -14.54
C LEU A 73 3.13 2.57 -15.09
N GLN A 74 2.31 3.62 -15.09
CA GLN A 74 2.63 4.90 -15.75
C GLN A 74 2.57 6.12 -14.80
N GLY A 75 1.94 5.96 -13.64
CA GLY A 75 1.84 7.02 -12.64
C GLY A 75 3.22 7.42 -12.10
N ASN A 76 3.45 8.72 -11.93
CA ASN A 76 4.71 9.25 -11.44
C ASN A 76 4.52 10.31 -10.35
N LYS A 77 5.58 10.51 -9.55
CA LYS A 77 5.59 11.42 -8.41
C LYS A 77 5.52 12.89 -8.83
N THR A 78 6.20 13.25 -9.90
CA THR A 78 6.32 14.64 -10.37
C THR A 78 4.97 15.21 -10.76
N ASP A 79 4.19 14.44 -11.52
CA ASP A 79 2.87 14.83 -12.01
C ASP A 79 1.76 14.53 -10.98
N LYS A 80 2.11 13.97 -9.82
CA LYS A 80 1.19 13.53 -8.77
C LYS A 80 0.14 12.55 -9.31
N THR A 81 0.55 11.71 -10.26
CA THR A 81 -0.28 10.69 -10.91
C THR A 81 -0.09 9.31 -10.30
N ASP A 82 0.97 9.10 -9.52
CA ASP A 82 1.18 7.87 -8.76
C ASP A 82 0.18 7.70 -7.60
N LEU A 83 -0.02 6.44 -7.18
CA LEU A 83 -0.96 6.08 -6.12
C LEU A 83 -0.78 6.87 -4.82
N HIS A 84 0.45 7.07 -4.37
CA HIS A 84 0.69 7.74 -3.09
C HIS A 84 0.36 9.22 -3.18
N SER A 85 0.68 9.86 -4.30
CA SER A 85 0.32 11.26 -4.53
C SER A 85 -1.20 11.44 -4.65
N LYS A 86 -1.92 10.52 -5.29
CA LYS A 86 -3.39 10.56 -5.35
C LYS A 86 -4.02 10.39 -3.98
N THR A 87 -3.60 9.41 -3.17
CA THR A 87 -4.10 9.26 -1.79
C THR A 87 -3.79 10.48 -0.94
N ALA A 88 -2.57 11.04 -1.07
CA ALA A 88 -2.18 12.27 -0.38
C ALA A 88 -3.12 13.45 -0.71
N GLN A 89 -3.51 13.60 -1.98
CA GLN A 89 -4.47 14.62 -2.41
C GLN A 89 -5.87 14.39 -1.83
N ILE A 90 -6.38 13.15 -1.87
CA ILE A 90 -7.73 12.80 -1.39
C ILE A 90 -7.88 13.14 0.10
N VAL A 91 -6.85 12.85 0.90
CA VAL A 91 -6.91 12.93 2.36
C VAL A 91 -6.27 14.22 2.91
N ASN A 92 -5.60 14.97 2.04
CA ASN A 92 -4.80 16.15 2.34
C ASN A 92 -3.74 15.86 3.42
N ILE A 93 -2.81 14.97 3.10
CA ILE A 93 -1.67 14.56 3.93
C ILE A 93 -0.38 14.56 3.10
N SER A 94 0.78 14.42 3.75
CA SER A 94 2.04 14.26 3.02
C SER A 94 2.06 12.94 2.24
N ARG A 95 2.86 12.89 1.17
CA ARG A 95 3.02 11.67 0.37
C ARG A 95 3.58 10.51 1.21
N ASP A 96 4.47 10.78 2.16
CA ASP A 96 5.05 9.75 3.01
C ASP A 96 4.03 9.18 4.01
N HIS A 97 3.15 10.03 4.57
CA HIS A 97 1.99 9.57 5.34
C HIS A 97 1.02 8.73 4.47
N ALA A 98 0.81 9.15 3.22
CA ALA A 98 -0.01 8.41 2.26
C ALA A 98 0.58 7.05 1.88
N LYS A 99 1.91 6.89 1.87
CA LYS A 99 2.57 5.58 1.71
C LYS A 99 2.13 4.62 2.81
N VAL A 100 2.32 5.01 4.08
CA VAL A 100 1.93 4.19 5.24
C VAL A 100 0.45 3.84 5.18
N MET A 101 -0.40 4.81 4.83
CA MET A 101 -1.84 4.63 4.72
C MET A 101 -2.24 3.65 3.61
N ASN A 102 -1.62 3.74 2.42
CA ASN A 102 -1.90 2.86 1.29
C ASN A 102 -1.54 1.41 1.62
N TYR A 103 -0.37 1.16 2.20
CA TYR A 103 0.03 -0.18 2.61
C TYR A 103 -0.98 -0.75 3.61
N ALA A 104 -1.27 -0.03 4.70
CA ALA A 104 -2.24 -0.49 5.70
C ALA A 104 -3.61 -0.84 5.07
N ARG A 105 -4.13 0.03 4.20
CA ARG A 105 -5.43 -0.15 3.56
C ARG A 105 -5.49 -1.33 2.60
N ILE A 106 -4.45 -1.51 1.79
CA ILE A 106 -4.39 -2.61 0.81
C ILE A 106 -4.26 -3.97 1.52
N TYR A 107 -3.59 -4.01 2.68
CA TYR A 107 -3.55 -5.21 3.53
C TYR A 107 -4.85 -5.46 4.31
N GLY A 108 -5.91 -4.72 4.02
CA GLY A 108 -7.23 -4.97 4.61
C GLY A 108 -7.44 -4.32 5.97
N ALA A 109 -6.62 -3.34 6.37
CA ALA A 109 -7.01 -2.49 7.49
C ALA A 109 -8.35 -1.81 7.19
N GLY A 110 -9.18 -1.66 8.22
CA GLY A 110 -10.50 -1.04 8.11
C GLY A 110 -10.45 0.49 8.24
N GLN A 111 -11.61 1.12 8.08
CA GLN A 111 -11.76 2.58 8.21
C GLN A 111 -11.31 3.09 9.59
N THR A 112 -11.67 2.39 10.67
CA THR A 112 -11.29 2.75 12.04
C THR A 112 -9.77 2.82 12.25
N PHE A 113 -8.99 1.97 11.56
CA PHE A 113 -7.54 2.04 11.60
C PHE A 113 -7.03 3.29 10.89
N ALA A 114 -7.57 3.60 9.71
CA ALA A 114 -7.21 4.81 8.97
C ALA A 114 -7.55 6.10 9.74
N GLU A 115 -8.66 6.13 10.48
CA GLU A 115 -9.03 7.22 11.37
C GLU A 115 -7.96 7.47 12.45
N LYS A 116 -7.54 6.40 13.16
CA LYS A 116 -6.48 6.48 14.17
C LYS A 116 -5.16 6.94 13.56
N LEU A 117 -4.80 6.42 12.40
CA LEU A 117 -3.57 6.78 11.70
C LEU A 117 -3.58 8.26 11.29
N LEU A 118 -4.73 8.78 10.84
CA LEU A 118 -4.89 10.21 10.53
C LEU A 118 -4.70 11.11 11.74
N GLN A 119 -5.23 10.71 12.91
CA GLN A 119 -5.03 11.45 14.15
C GLN A 119 -3.60 11.35 14.67
N GLN A 120 -2.89 10.26 14.41
CA GLN A 120 -1.45 10.16 14.71
C GLN A 120 -0.62 11.10 13.84
N PHE A 121 -0.96 11.24 12.55
CA PHE A 121 -0.28 12.15 11.64
C PHE A 121 -0.55 13.63 11.95
N ASN A 122 -1.73 13.93 12.49
CA ASN A 122 -2.11 15.26 12.92
C ASN A 122 -2.95 15.17 14.22
N PRO A 123 -2.33 15.36 15.39
CA PRO A 123 -3.03 15.31 16.68
C PRO A 123 -4.15 16.35 16.86
N GLN A 124 -4.16 17.42 16.05
CA GLN A 124 -5.22 18.45 16.08
C GLN A 124 -6.45 18.05 15.25
N LEU A 125 -6.38 16.94 14.49
CA LEU A 125 -7.50 16.48 13.68
C LEU A 125 -8.60 15.90 14.56
N SER A 126 -9.80 16.49 14.49
CA SER A 126 -10.94 16.00 15.24
C SER A 126 -11.33 14.58 14.79
N GLN A 127 -11.92 13.80 15.69
CA GLN A 127 -12.40 12.46 15.38
C GLN A 127 -13.42 12.46 14.23
N GLN A 128 -14.29 13.48 14.19
CA GLN A 128 -15.31 13.61 13.15
C GLN A 128 -14.68 13.88 11.77
N GLU A 129 -13.66 14.75 11.70
CA GLU A 129 -12.93 15.00 10.46
C GLU A 129 -12.11 13.79 10.03
N ALA A 130 -11.46 13.10 10.95
CA ALA A 130 -10.73 11.86 10.67
C ALA A 130 -11.66 10.81 10.06
N LYS A 131 -12.85 10.61 10.65
CA LYS A 131 -13.89 9.73 10.12
C LYS A 131 -14.35 10.14 8.72
N ARG A 132 -14.61 11.43 8.50
CA ARG A 132 -15.02 11.95 7.19
C ARG A 132 -13.95 11.69 6.13
N LYS A 133 -12.69 12.03 6.44
CA LYS A 133 -11.54 11.85 5.55
C LYS A 133 -11.30 10.37 5.23
N ALA A 134 -11.33 9.50 6.24
CA ALA A 134 -11.18 8.06 6.03
C ALA A 134 -12.31 7.50 5.17
N SER A 135 -13.57 7.84 5.48
CA SER A 135 -14.73 7.42 4.68
C SER A 135 -14.62 7.84 3.21
N GLU A 136 -14.26 9.10 2.95
CA GLU A 136 -14.07 9.62 1.60
C GLU A 136 -12.94 8.89 0.87
N MET A 137 -11.82 8.65 1.55
CA MET A 137 -10.74 7.85 1.00
C MET A 137 -11.20 6.46 0.59
N TYR A 138 -11.85 5.69 1.49
CA TYR A 138 -12.32 4.33 1.16
C TYR A 138 -13.34 4.35 0.02
N LYS A 139 -14.21 5.36 -0.03
CA LYS A 139 -15.18 5.53 -1.10
C LYS A 139 -14.52 5.76 -2.46
N GLN A 140 -13.50 6.61 -2.54
CA GLN A 140 -12.78 6.87 -3.80
C GLN A 140 -11.86 5.72 -4.22
N THR A 141 -11.40 4.93 -3.25
CA THR A 141 -10.37 3.92 -3.48
C THR A 141 -10.94 2.51 -3.57
N LYS A 142 -11.50 1.98 -2.48
CA LYS A 142 -12.19 0.68 -2.47
C LYS A 142 -13.51 0.72 -3.22
N GLY A 143 -14.21 1.85 -3.20
CA GLY A 143 -15.50 2.02 -3.87
C GLY A 143 -16.70 1.71 -2.98
N ARG A 144 -17.84 1.44 -3.62
CA ARG A 144 -19.10 1.05 -2.97
C ARG A 144 -19.54 -0.34 -3.43
N ARG A 145 -20.36 -1.01 -2.63
CA ARG A 145 -20.98 -2.28 -3.04
C ARG A 145 -22.19 -2.02 -3.95
N ASN A 146 -22.29 -2.78 -5.04
CA ASN A 146 -23.52 -2.87 -5.84
C ASN A 146 -24.47 -3.94 -5.27
N ALA A 147 -25.62 -4.14 -5.93
CA ALA A 147 -26.62 -5.14 -5.52
C ALA A 147 -26.06 -6.58 -5.50
N GLN A 148 -25.09 -6.87 -6.36
CA GLN A 148 -24.39 -8.16 -6.45
C GLN A 148 -23.26 -8.29 -5.42
N ARG A 149 -23.17 -7.37 -4.46
CA ARG A 149 -22.11 -7.31 -3.44
C ARG A 149 -20.72 -7.25 -4.06
N GLN A 150 -20.54 -6.63 -5.22
CA GLN A 150 -19.22 -6.33 -5.80
C GLN A 150 -18.84 -4.88 -5.53
N TRP A 151 -17.56 -4.64 -5.27
CA TRP A 151 -17.01 -3.28 -5.21
C TRP A 151 -17.00 -2.65 -6.60
N ILE A 152 -17.49 -1.42 -6.70
CA ILE A 152 -17.50 -0.62 -7.92
C ILE A 152 -17.16 0.85 -7.64
N GLY A 153 -16.63 1.54 -8.64
CA GLY A 153 -16.46 2.99 -8.65
C GLY A 153 -15.27 3.52 -7.84
N GLY A 154 -14.43 2.65 -7.27
CA GLY A 154 -13.17 3.03 -6.65
C GLY A 154 -11.95 2.60 -7.48
N SER A 155 -10.81 3.25 -7.26
CA SER A 155 -9.56 2.96 -7.97
C SER A 155 -9.06 1.52 -7.84
N GLU A 156 -9.33 0.84 -6.73
CA GLU A 156 -8.92 -0.55 -6.51
C GLU A 156 -10.09 -1.53 -6.35
N SER A 157 -11.31 -1.13 -6.74
CA SER A 157 -12.50 -2.00 -6.61
C SER A 157 -12.28 -3.40 -7.21
N TYR A 158 -11.69 -3.49 -8.41
CA TYR A 158 -11.44 -4.77 -9.08
C TYR A 158 -10.41 -5.64 -8.35
N MET A 159 -9.37 -5.05 -7.79
CA MET A 159 -8.40 -5.76 -6.96
C MET A 159 -9.07 -6.34 -5.71
N PHE A 160 -9.92 -5.56 -5.02
CA PHE A 160 -10.66 -6.07 -3.86
C PHE A 160 -11.66 -7.18 -4.23
N ASN A 161 -12.33 -7.09 -5.38
CA ASN A 161 -13.21 -8.15 -5.87
C ASN A 161 -12.42 -9.44 -6.14
N ALA A 162 -11.24 -9.34 -6.74
CA ALA A 162 -10.37 -10.47 -7.00
C ALA A 162 -9.90 -11.13 -5.69
N LEU A 163 -9.42 -10.35 -4.73
CA LEU A 163 -9.01 -10.84 -3.41
C LEU A 163 -10.15 -11.53 -2.68
N GLU A 164 -11.34 -10.96 -2.70
CA GLU A 164 -12.51 -11.55 -2.06
C GLU A 164 -12.97 -12.84 -2.76
N THR A 165 -12.87 -12.92 -4.09
CA THR A 165 -13.15 -14.16 -4.84
C THR A 165 -12.23 -15.29 -4.38
N VAL A 166 -10.95 -15.00 -4.17
CA VAL A 166 -9.99 -15.98 -3.63
C VAL A 166 -10.34 -16.34 -2.19
N ALA A 167 -10.58 -15.34 -1.34
CA ALA A 167 -10.84 -15.52 0.08
C ALA A 167 -12.11 -16.32 0.37
N TYR A 168 -13.16 -16.14 -0.43
CA TYR A 168 -14.43 -16.85 -0.30
C TYR A 168 -14.56 -18.09 -1.20
N SER A 169 -13.50 -18.48 -1.91
CA SER A 169 -13.50 -19.72 -2.69
C SER A 169 -13.57 -20.95 -1.76
N GLU A 170 -14.03 -22.10 -2.29
CA GLU A 170 -14.09 -23.35 -1.52
C GLU A 170 -12.72 -23.81 -1.00
N LYS A 171 -11.67 -23.51 -1.75
CA LYS A 171 -10.28 -23.84 -1.42
C LYS A 171 -9.39 -22.61 -1.64
N PRO A 172 -9.41 -21.64 -0.70
CA PRO A 172 -8.62 -20.43 -0.81
C PRO A 172 -7.15 -20.77 -0.94
N ARG A 173 -6.53 -20.33 -2.03
CA ARG A 173 -5.11 -20.49 -2.28
C ARG A 173 -4.56 -19.22 -2.92
N THR A 174 -3.31 -18.90 -2.61
CA THR A 174 -2.58 -17.86 -3.32
C THR A 174 -2.56 -18.22 -4.80
N PRO A 175 -2.87 -17.29 -5.72
CA PRO A 175 -2.70 -17.52 -7.15
C PRO A 175 -1.26 -17.96 -7.44
N VAL A 176 -1.11 -19.02 -8.23
CA VAL A 176 0.18 -19.54 -8.73
C VAL A 176 0.51 -18.91 -10.06
#